data_AF-A0AA38FQ95-F1
#
_entry.id   AF-A0AA38FQ95-F1
#
_cell.length_a   1.000
_cell.length_b   1.000
_cell.length_c   1.000
_cell.angle_alpha   90.00
_cell.angle_beta   90.00
_cell.angle_gamma   90.00
#
_symmetry.space_group_name_H-M   'P 1'
#
loop_
_entity.id
_entity.type
_entity.pdbx_description
1 polymer ?
#
loop_
_entity_poly.entity_id
_entity_poly.type
_entity_poly.pdbx_seq_one_letter_code
_entity_poly.pdbx_strand_id
1 'polypeptide(L)'
;MRGYRLFRSLNSIYDVVYKILSSTIGSIIFPSQFSQRTYSFGSGGYRQIGHHNFCYLAAILVFIFITFITSHGYFRPHFSAEFISSSEFSSTINGIKNDYSSNSSCDISSGKWVYDKTYPLYTAFSCPFVERGFCCQSNGRKDQDYMKWRWKAMSCDIPRFKSSDILKRLQGLRVAFVGDSMARTQWESLICLLMQGVADKQSVYEINGNKITKRIPFLGVRFSSFNFTIEYYRSPFLVQHGSPPKNAPKRVHSTLKLDKIDYANKRWLDADLLIFNSGHWWTPTKTFRTGCYFQVGDSLKLGIKIEAAYQKAISTWASWVDSMVNTSRTRVYFRSFEPTHW
;
A
#
# COMPACT_ATOMS: atom_id res chain seq x y z
N MET A 1 -33.62 -13.53 2.31
CA MET A 1 -33.60 -12.51 1.24
C MET A 1 -33.25 -11.15 1.85
N ARG A 2 -32.38 -10.37 1.18
CA ARG A 2 -31.97 -8.96 1.46
C ARG A 2 -31.22 -8.75 2.79
N GLY A 3 -30.00 -8.22 2.86
CA GLY A 3 -29.06 -7.72 1.89
C GLY A 3 -27.99 -6.88 2.61
N TYR A 4 -26.71 -7.20 2.42
CA TYR A 4 -25.63 -6.21 2.41
C TYR A 4 -24.64 -6.60 1.32
N ARG A 5 -24.57 -5.70 0.34
CA ARG A 5 -23.84 -5.79 -0.92
C ARG A 5 -22.43 -5.22 -0.74
N LEU A 6 -21.48 -5.87 -1.43
CA LEU A 6 -20.20 -5.34 -1.92
C LEU A 6 -19.11 -4.94 -0.91
N PHE A 7 -18.24 -5.90 -0.60
CA PHE A 7 -16.78 -5.69 -0.65
C PHE A 7 -16.22 -6.72 -1.65
N ARG A 8 -15.82 -6.26 -2.84
CA ARG A 8 -15.33 -7.15 -3.92
C ARG A 8 -13.82 -7.36 -3.80
N SER A 9 -13.50 -8.58 -3.37
CA SER A 9 -12.28 -9.39 -3.51
C SER A 9 -11.10 -8.84 -4.34
N LEU A 10 -9.92 -8.73 -3.71
CA LEU A 10 -8.58 -8.78 -4.30
C LEU A 10 -7.94 -10.07 -3.77
N ASN A 11 -8.12 -11.20 -4.48
CA ASN A 11 -7.86 -12.54 -3.93
C ASN A 11 -6.59 -13.18 -4.47
N SER A 12 -5.85 -12.55 -5.38
CA SER A 12 -4.64 -13.18 -5.94
C SER A 12 -3.47 -12.23 -6.18
N ILE A 13 -2.25 -12.77 -6.16
CA ILE A 13 -1.07 -12.11 -6.75
C ILE A 13 -1.29 -11.78 -8.23
N TYR A 14 -2.12 -12.58 -8.92
CA TYR A 14 -2.58 -12.29 -10.27
C TYR A 14 -3.38 -10.99 -10.34
N ASP A 15 -4.12 -10.58 -9.30
CA ASP A 15 -4.85 -9.31 -9.33
C ASP A 15 -3.90 -8.13 -9.14
N VAL A 16 -2.87 -8.25 -8.28
CA VAL A 16 -1.85 -7.20 -8.11
C VAL A 16 -1.03 -7.09 -9.39
N VAL A 17 -0.58 -8.21 -9.94
CA VAL A 17 0.15 -8.22 -11.21
C VAL A 17 -0.74 -7.76 -12.37
N TYR A 18 -1.98 -8.23 -12.46
CA TYR A 18 -2.94 -7.79 -13.47
C TYR A 18 -3.18 -6.29 -13.34
N LYS A 19 -3.40 -5.75 -12.15
CA LYS A 19 -3.60 -4.30 -11.96
C LYS A 19 -2.34 -3.47 -12.22
N ILE A 20 -1.15 -4.03 -11.95
CA ILE A 20 0.13 -3.44 -12.40
C ILE A 20 0.18 -3.42 -13.94
N LEU A 21 -0.22 -4.52 -14.60
CA LEU A 21 -0.20 -4.70 -16.05
C LEU A 21 -1.32 -3.93 -16.79
N SER A 22 -2.52 -3.84 -16.21
CA SER A 22 -3.77 -3.30 -16.77
C SER A 22 -3.94 -1.83 -16.46
N SER A 23 -2.86 -1.14 -16.12
CA SER A 23 -2.91 0.21 -15.56
C SER A 23 -3.19 1.34 -16.57
N THR A 24 -3.96 1.00 -17.59
CA THR A 24 -4.96 1.81 -18.26
C THR A 24 -6.32 1.23 -17.85
N ILE A 25 -6.97 1.76 -16.81
CA ILE A 25 -8.44 1.80 -16.58
C ILE A 25 -8.71 2.30 -15.15
N GLY A 26 -9.44 3.40 -15.06
CA GLY A 26 -10.48 3.58 -14.03
C GLY A 26 -10.05 4.16 -12.69
N SER A 27 -10.21 5.48 -12.58
CA SER A 27 -10.47 6.20 -11.33
C SER A 27 -11.45 5.46 -10.43
N ILE A 28 -11.12 5.30 -9.15
CA ILE A 28 -12.08 4.81 -8.16
C ILE A 28 -13.05 5.95 -7.85
N ILE A 29 -14.29 5.81 -8.31
CA ILE A 29 -15.42 6.65 -7.92
C ILE A 29 -15.98 6.07 -6.62
N PHE A 30 -15.88 6.82 -5.52
CA PHE A 30 -16.77 6.63 -4.37
C PHE A 30 -17.90 7.68 -4.44
N PRO A 31 -19.17 7.29 -4.20
CA PRO A 31 -20.27 8.25 -4.19
C PRO A 31 -20.17 9.14 -2.95
N SER A 32 -19.83 10.42 -3.16
CA SER A 32 -19.97 11.47 -2.17
C SER A 32 -21.40 12.02 -2.21
N GLN A 33 -22.23 11.58 -1.27
CA GLN A 33 -23.36 12.40 -0.83
C GLN A 33 -23.37 12.41 0.69
N PHE A 34 -22.88 13.49 1.28
CA PHE A 34 -23.46 13.99 2.52
C PHE A 34 -23.31 15.51 2.63
N SER A 35 -24.47 16.14 2.76
CA SER A 35 -24.78 17.56 2.93
C SER A 35 -23.83 18.31 3.88
N GLN A 36 -23.23 19.41 3.40
CA GLN A 36 -22.65 20.45 4.25
C GLN A 36 -23.78 21.27 4.91
N ARG A 37 -23.86 21.28 6.25
CA ARG A 37 -24.52 22.35 7.00
C ARG A 37 -23.47 23.42 7.31
N THR A 38 -23.73 24.62 6.82
CA THR A 38 -23.01 25.84 7.17
C THR A 38 -23.32 26.24 8.61
N TYR A 39 -22.29 26.57 9.38
CA TYR A 39 -22.39 27.34 10.62
C TYR A 39 -21.60 28.63 10.43
N SER A 40 -22.29 29.77 10.50
CA SER A 40 -21.70 31.10 10.50
C SER A 40 -20.93 31.36 11.80
N PHE A 41 -19.71 31.88 11.69
CA PHE A 41 -18.98 32.47 12.80
C PHE A 41 -19.04 34.00 12.71
N GLY A 42 -19.43 34.64 13.80
CA GLY A 42 -19.51 36.09 13.95
C GLY A 42 -18.15 36.75 14.10
N SER A 43 -18.09 38.01 13.68
CA SER A 43 -16.96 38.92 13.73
C SER A 43 -16.66 39.41 15.16
N GLY A 44 -15.41 39.29 15.60
CA GLY A 44 -14.86 39.93 16.79
C GLY A 44 -13.67 40.84 16.41
N GLY A 45 -13.69 42.09 16.88
CA GLY A 45 -12.91 43.21 16.36
C GLY A 45 -11.40 43.21 16.64
N TYR A 46 -10.67 43.88 15.74
CA TYR A 46 -9.24 44.17 15.86
C TYR A 46 -9.01 45.55 16.49
N ARG A 47 -8.16 45.59 17.52
CA ARG A 47 -7.59 46.82 18.09
C ARG A 47 -6.40 47.29 17.24
N GLN A 48 -6.34 48.61 16.99
CA GLN A 48 -5.27 49.28 16.26
C GLN A 48 -3.93 49.20 17.02
N ILE A 49 -2.86 48.86 16.30
CA ILE A 49 -1.45 48.98 16.72
C ILE A 49 -0.75 49.90 15.72
N GLY A 50 0.01 50.87 16.22
CA GLY A 50 0.53 52.03 15.48
C GLY A 50 1.40 51.71 14.27
N HIS A 51 1.15 52.45 13.19
CA HIS A 51 1.74 52.34 11.85
C HIS A 51 3.27 52.43 11.78
N HIS A 52 3.96 52.96 12.80
CA HIS A 52 5.41 53.21 12.71
C HIS A 52 6.29 51.96 12.92
N ASN A 53 5.83 50.95 13.67
CA ASN A 53 6.62 49.73 13.90
C ASN A 53 6.46 48.68 12.79
N PHE A 54 5.42 48.79 11.95
CA PHE A 54 5.15 47.87 10.86
C PHE A 54 6.10 48.08 9.66
N CYS A 55 6.40 49.34 9.33
CA CYS A 55 7.32 49.65 8.23
C CYS A 55 8.76 49.21 8.53
N TYR A 56 9.18 49.26 9.80
CA TYR A 56 10.54 48.87 10.20
C TYR A 56 10.74 47.35 10.14
N LEU A 57 9.74 46.57 10.58
CA LEU A 57 9.75 45.10 10.48
C LEU A 57 9.67 44.62 9.03
N ALA A 58 8.89 45.29 8.19
CA ALA A 58 8.81 44.98 6.76
C ALA A 58 10.15 45.22 6.04
N ALA A 59 10.87 46.30 6.37
CA ALA A 59 12.18 46.60 5.79
C ALA A 59 13.26 45.56 6.16
N ILE A 60 13.25 45.07 7.40
CA ILE A 60 14.17 44.01 7.86
C ILE A 60 13.92 42.70 7.11
N LEU A 61 12.65 42.31 6.92
CA LEU A 61 12.31 41.08 6.20
C LEU A 61 12.69 41.12 4.72
N VAL A 62 12.57 42.28 4.07
CA VAL A 62 13.02 42.46 2.67
C VAL A 62 14.54 42.36 2.56
N PHE A 63 15.29 42.91 3.52
CA PHE A 63 16.75 42.83 3.51
C PHE A 63 17.26 41.39 3.72
N ILE A 64 16.62 40.62 4.61
CA ILE A 64 16.91 39.19 4.80
C ILE A 64 16.59 38.39 3.52
N PHE A 65 15.51 38.73 2.82
CA PHE A 65 15.13 38.05 1.58
C PHE A 65 16.11 38.33 0.42
N ILE A 66 16.59 39.58 0.29
CA ILE A 66 17.56 39.96 -0.74
C ILE A 66 18.92 39.29 -0.50
N THR A 67 19.39 39.26 0.76
CA THR A 67 20.66 38.59 1.12
C THR A 67 20.59 37.06 0.94
N PHE A 68 19.42 36.45 1.14
CA PHE A 68 19.20 35.04 0.86
C PHE A 68 19.30 34.73 -0.65
N ILE A 69 18.74 35.60 -1.50
CA ILE A 69 18.83 35.45 -2.96
C ILE A 69 20.25 35.64 -3.48
N THR A 70 21.01 36.61 -2.96
CA THR A 70 22.38 36.86 -3.41
C THR A 70 23.38 35.80 -2.93
N SER A 71 23.12 35.12 -1.82
CA SER A 71 23.99 34.04 -1.31
C SER A 71 23.75 32.68 -1.98
N HIS A 72 22.58 32.45 -2.60
CA HIS A 72 22.26 31.22 -3.33
C HIS A 72 22.43 31.36 -4.86
N GLY A 73 22.87 32.52 -5.34
CA GLY A 73 23.05 32.81 -6.77
C GLY A 73 24.31 32.23 -7.44
N TYR A 74 25.24 31.62 -6.69
CA TYR A 74 26.51 31.12 -7.22
C TYR A 74 26.78 29.66 -6.84
N PHE A 75 25.92 28.73 -7.26
CA PHE A 75 26.32 27.33 -7.49
C PHE A 75 25.29 26.60 -8.37
N ARG A 76 25.55 26.52 -9.68
CA ARG A 76 24.90 25.53 -10.55
C ARG A 76 25.91 24.41 -10.85
N PRO A 77 25.77 23.20 -10.29
CA PRO A 77 26.40 22.04 -10.89
C PRO A 77 25.59 21.65 -12.14
N HIS A 78 26.28 21.61 -13.27
CA HIS A 78 25.78 21.08 -14.52
C HIS A 78 25.62 19.55 -14.38
N PHE A 79 24.39 19.10 -14.11
CA PHE A 79 24.02 17.69 -14.18
C PHE A 79 23.08 17.51 -15.38
N SER A 80 23.61 16.97 -16.47
CA SER A 80 22.83 16.54 -17.62
C SER A 80 22.05 15.27 -17.25
N ALA A 81 20.84 15.45 -16.73
CA ALA A 81 19.82 14.40 -16.72
C ALA A 81 18.98 14.59 -17.99
N GLU A 82 19.06 13.65 -18.93
CA GLU A 82 18.12 13.57 -20.05
C GLU A 82 16.72 13.37 -19.48
N PHE A 83 15.93 14.43 -19.56
CA PHE A 83 14.54 14.47 -19.12
C PHE A 83 13.71 13.83 -20.22
N ILE A 84 13.26 12.59 -20.01
CA ILE A 84 12.22 12.00 -20.88
C ILE A 84 10.96 12.84 -20.68
N SER A 85 10.60 13.58 -21.73
CA SER A 85 9.41 14.42 -21.75
C SER A 85 8.17 13.60 -21.38
N SER A 86 7.29 14.18 -20.56
CA SER A 86 5.95 13.65 -20.26
C SER A 86 5.12 13.30 -21.51
N SER A 87 5.49 13.83 -22.68
CA SER A 87 4.88 13.50 -23.97
C SER A 87 5.24 12.09 -24.48
N GLU A 88 6.41 11.53 -24.17
CA GLU A 88 6.81 10.18 -24.61
C GLU A 88 6.22 9.06 -23.74
N PHE A 89 6.01 9.34 -22.45
CA PHE A 89 5.20 8.47 -21.58
C PHE A 89 3.75 8.44 -22.08
N SER A 90 3.21 9.60 -22.50
CA SER A 90 1.84 9.71 -23.01
C SER A 90 1.67 9.07 -24.40
N SER A 91 2.67 9.13 -25.29
CA SER A 91 2.61 8.49 -26.62
C SER A 91 2.67 6.97 -26.54
N THR A 92 3.45 6.41 -25.60
CA THR A 92 3.48 4.96 -25.31
C THR A 92 2.15 4.47 -24.72
N ILE A 93 1.47 5.32 -23.92
CA ILE A 93 0.14 5.04 -23.36
C ILE A 93 -0.98 5.19 -24.42
N ASN A 94 -0.85 6.12 -25.37
CA ASN A 94 -1.83 6.33 -26.46
C ASN A 94 -1.74 5.30 -27.58
N GLY A 95 -0.57 4.67 -27.80
CA GLY A 95 -0.40 3.59 -28.78
C GLY A 95 -1.20 2.30 -28.47
N ILE A 96 -1.79 2.19 -27.27
CA ILE A 96 -2.60 1.04 -26.82
C ILE A 96 -4.12 1.37 -26.83
N LYS A 97 -4.52 2.56 -27.29
CA LYS A 97 -5.95 2.94 -27.34
C LYS A 97 -6.78 2.19 -28.40
N ASN A 98 -6.15 1.47 -29.33
CA ASN A 98 -6.83 0.90 -30.49
C ASN A 98 -6.90 -0.64 -30.52
N ASP A 99 -7.27 -1.33 -29.43
CA ASP A 99 -7.72 -2.74 -29.60
C ASP A 99 -8.70 -3.32 -28.54
N TYR A 100 -9.39 -2.52 -27.74
CA TYR A 100 -10.47 -3.07 -26.89
C TYR A 100 -11.72 -2.20 -26.94
N SER A 101 -12.36 -2.23 -28.10
CA SER A 101 -13.78 -1.93 -28.26
C SER A 101 -14.61 -3.07 -27.62
N SER A 102 -14.79 -3.04 -26.30
CA SER A 102 -16.02 -3.55 -25.68
C SER A 102 -16.30 -2.80 -24.38
N ASN A 103 -17.48 -2.20 -24.33
CA ASN A 103 -17.94 -1.25 -23.32
C ASN A 103 -18.41 -1.95 -22.04
N SER A 104 -17.66 -2.95 -21.54
CA SER A 104 -17.91 -3.64 -20.28
C SER A 104 -16.64 -3.69 -19.44
N SER A 105 -16.66 -3.07 -18.26
CA SER A 105 -15.56 -3.16 -17.30
C SER A 105 -15.27 -4.63 -16.96
N CYS A 106 -14.06 -5.11 -17.26
CA CYS A 106 -13.59 -6.45 -16.92
C CYS A 106 -13.52 -6.62 -15.40
N ASP A 107 -14.47 -7.37 -14.81
CA ASP A 107 -14.44 -7.72 -13.38
C ASP A 107 -13.60 -8.97 -13.17
N ILE A 108 -12.33 -8.78 -12.85
CA ILE A 108 -11.38 -9.88 -12.58
C ILE A 108 -11.71 -10.65 -11.29
N SER A 109 -12.54 -10.11 -10.40
CA SER A 109 -12.88 -10.75 -9.13
C SER A 109 -13.91 -11.87 -9.29
N SER A 110 -14.59 -11.94 -10.44
CA SER A 110 -15.56 -12.98 -10.78
C SER A 110 -15.00 -13.94 -11.82
N GLY A 111 -15.03 -15.23 -11.52
CA GLY A 111 -14.36 -16.22 -12.32
C GLY A 111 -14.38 -17.60 -11.69
N LYS A 112 -13.50 -18.47 -12.19
CA LYS A 112 -13.31 -19.82 -11.68
C LYS A 112 -11.86 -20.25 -11.74
N TRP A 113 -11.48 -21.15 -10.83
CA TRP A 113 -10.22 -21.84 -10.91
C TRP A 113 -10.26 -22.85 -12.08
N VAL A 114 -9.23 -22.82 -12.90
CA VAL A 114 -9.03 -23.78 -13.99
C VAL A 114 -7.67 -24.43 -13.86
N TYR A 115 -7.61 -25.73 -14.15
CA TYR A 115 -6.37 -26.48 -14.15
C TYR A 115 -5.53 -26.07 -15.37
N ASP A 116 -4.24 -25.82 -15.15
CA ASP A 116 -3.29 -25.43 -16.17
C ASP A 116 -1.96 -26.17 -15.97
N LYS A 117 -1.61 -27.00 -16.95
CA LYS A 117 -0.40 -27.82 -16.92
C LYS A 117 0.88 -26.97 -16.94
N THR A 118 0.83 -25.73 -17.44
CA THR A 118 2.01 -24.85 -17.52
C THR A 118 2.40 -24.23 -16.18
N TYR A 119 1.59 -24.41 -15.13
CA TYR A 119 1.87 -23.91 -13.79
C TYR A 119 2.70 -24.92 -12.98
N PRO A 120 3.36 -24.52 -11.87
CA PRO A 120 3.45 -23.16 -11.34
C PRO A 120 4.41 -22.28 -12.15
N LEU A 121 4.29 -20.96 -11.97
CA LEU A 121 5.18 -19.97 -12.59
C LEU A 121 6.58 -19.90 -11.97
N TYR A 122 6.74 -20.42 -10.75
CA TYR A 122 8.03 -20.58 -10.07
C TYR A 122 7.94 -21.74 -9.07
N THR A 123 9.08 -22.24 -8.63
CA THR A 123 9.13 -23.23 -7.53
C THR A 123 9.61 -22.56 -6.25
N ALA A 124 8.96 -22.85 -5.12
CA ALA A 124 9.34 -22.27 -3.82
C ALA A 124 10.79 -22.61 -3.45
N PHE A 125 11.25 -23.81 -3.81
CA PHE A 125 12.62 -24.27 -3.58
C PHE A 125 13.68 -23.39 -4.28
N SER A 126 13.37 -22.86 -5.47
CA SER A 126 14.31 -22.04 -6.24
C SER A 126 14.43 -20.59 -5.77
N CYS A 127 13.59 -20.15 -4.84
CA CYS A 127 13.52 -18.75 -4.43
C CYS A 127 14.05 -18.55 -3.00
N PRO A 128 15.18 -17.83 -2.81
CA PRO A 128 15.80 -17.67 -1.49
C PRO A 128 15.00 -16.77 -0.54
N PHE A 129 13.98 -16.08 -1.04
CA PHE A 129 13.12 -15.17 -0.27
C PHE A 129 11.89 -15.85 0.34
N VAL A 130 11.58 -17.09 -0.07
CA VAL A 130 10.45 -17.84 0.50
C VAL A 130 10.81 -18.28 1.90
N GLU A 131 9.97 -17.91 2.87
CA GLU A 131 10.14 -18.42 4.21
C GLU A 131 9.91 -19.94 4.26
N ARG A 132 10.75 -20.66 5.01
CA ARG A 132 10.67 -22.13 5.17
C ARG A 132 9.26 -22.64 5.47
N GLY A 133 8.46 -21.90 6.25
CA GLY A 133 7.07 -22.27 6.56
C GLY A 133 6.15 -22.38 5.34
N PHE A 134 6.49 -21.71 4.23
CA PHE A 134 5.74 -21.73 2.98
C PHE A 134 6.31 -22.71 1.93
N CYS A 135 7.44 -23.35 2.20
CA CYS A 135 8.02 -24.40 1.35
C CYS A 135 7.32 -25.75 1.58
N CYS A 136 6.05 -25.88 1.23
CA CYS A 136 5.22 -27.07 1.53
C CYS A 136 5.86 -28.39 1.08
N GLN A 137 6.49 -28.44 -0.10
CA GLN A 137 7.18 -29.62 -0.61
C GLN A 137 8.38 -30.02 0.27
N SER A 138 9.23 -29.06 0.61
CA SER A 138 10.35 -29.27 1.55
C SER A 138 9.88 -29.64 2.95
N ASN A 139 8.64 -29.29 3.30
CA ASN A 139 7.98 -29.65 4.56
C ASN A 139 7.19 -30.98 4.48
N GLY A 140 7.36 -31.77 3.41
CA GLY A 140 6.84 -33.14 3.32
C GLY A 140 5.52 -33.30 2.54
N ARG A 141 4.95 -32.22 1.99
CA ARG A 141 3.75 -32.33 1.13
C ARG A 141 4.11 -33.01 -0.19
N LYS A 142 3.42 -34.11 -0.50
CA LYS A 142 3.71 -34.96 -1.68
C LYS A 142 2.92 -34.54 -2.92
N ASP A 143 1.66 -34.15 -2.77
CA ASP A 143 0.81 -33.73 -3.88
C ASP A 143 1.27 -32.39 -4.46
N GLN A 144 1.17 -32.22 -5.79
CA GLN A 144 1.61 -31.02 -6.50
C GLN A 144 0.49 -30.30 -7.26
N ASP A 145 -0.68 -30.93 -7.39
CA ASP A 145 -1.79 -30.43 -8.21
C ASP A 145 -2.35 -29.10 -7.70
N TYR A 146 -2.19 -28.79 -6.41
CA TYR A 146 -2.57 -27.50 -5.85
C TYR A 146 -1.85 -26.32 -6.51
N MET A 147 -0.64 -26.54 -7.06
CA MET A 147 0.13 -25.51 -7.77
C MET A 147 -0.30 -25.34 -9.22
N LYS A 148 -1.14 -26.23 -9.76
CA LYS A 148 -1.55 -26.28 -11.17
C LYS A 148 -2.83 -25.48 -11.44
N TRP A 149 -3.35 -24.76 -10.46
CA TRP A 149 -4.56 -23.97 -10.61
C TRP A 149 -4.25 -22.52 -10.94
N ARG A 150 -4.99 -21.97 -11.90
CA ARG A 150 -5.00 -20.54 -12.21
C ARG A 150 -6.41 -19.98 -12.18
N TRP A 151 -6.52 -18.70 -11.85
CA TRP A 151 -7.78 -17.99 -11.93
C TRP A 151 -8.11 -17.62 -13.38
N LYS A 152 -9.34 -17.87 -13.82
CA LYS A 152 -9.88 -17.42 -15.11
C LYS A 152 -11.07 -16.51 -14.83
N ALA A 153 -10.92 -15.22 -15.13
CA ALA A 153 -12.03 -14.27 -15.06
C ALA A 153 -13.14 -14.64 -16.03
N MET A 154 -14.38 -14.33 -15.66
CA MET A 154 -15.56 -14.70 -16.45
C MET A 154 -15.80 -13.73 -17.61
N SER A 155 -15.58 -12.43 -17.38
CA SER A 155 -15.92 -11.35 -18.31
C SER A 155 -14.80 -10.95 -19.26
N CYS A 156 -13.62 -11.57 -19.16
CA CYS A 156 -12.42 -11.15 -19.86
C CYS A 156 -11.27 -12.15 -19.70
N ASP A 157 -10.29 -12.07 -20.58
CA ASP A 157 -9.04 -12.80 -20.44
C ASP A 157 -8.00 -11.96 -19.67
N ILE A 158 -7.44 -12.57 -18.62
CA ILE A 158 -6.32 -12.00 -17.87
C ILE A 158 -5.04 -12.29 -18.67
N PRO A 159 -4.24 -11.26 -19.05
CA PRO A 159 -2.95 -11.46 -19.69
C PRO A 159 -2.06 -12.43 -18.90
N ARG A 160 -1.37 -13.30 -19.63
CA ARG A 160 -0.43 -14.24 -19.01
C ARG A 160 0.73 -13.47 -18.38
N PHE A 161 1.15 -13.94 -17.21
CA PHE A 161 2.30 -13.40 -16.51
C PHE A 161 3.56 -13.55 -17.38
N LYS A 162 4.24 -12.42 -17.63
CA LYS A 162 5.58 -12.37 -18.20
C LYS A 162 6.45 -11.52 -17.29
N SER A 163 7.45 -12.14 -16.66
CA SER A 163 8.34 -11.47 -15.71
C SER A 163 9.06 -10.28 -16.36
N SER A 164 9.54 -10.43 -17.60
CA SER A 164 10.20 -9.37 -18.36
C SER A 164 9.39 -8.08 -18.45
N ASP A 165 8.08 -8.20 -18.66
CA ASP A 165 7.21 -7.06 -18.92
C ASP A 165 6.95 -6.29 -17.63
N ILE A 166 6.78 -7.01 -16.52
CA ILE A 166 6.55 -6.41 -15.21
C ILE A 166 7.85 -5.79 -14.68
N LEU A 167 9.00 -6.47 -14.85
CA LEU A 167 10.30 -5.93 -14.47
C LEU A 167 10.58 -4.58 -15.14
N LYS A 168 10.29 -4.45 -16.44
CA LYS A 168 10.39 -3.18 -17.17
C LYS A 168 9.42 -2.12 -16.64
N ARG A 169 8.18 -2.49 -16.34
CA ARG A 169 7.16 -1.56 -15.82
C ARG A 169 7.45 -1.06 -14.41
N LEU A 170 8.14 -1.87 -13.60
CA LEU A 170 8.53 -1.51 -12.24
C LEU A 170 9.84 -0.73 -12.17
N GLN A 171 10.55 -0.55 -13.29
CA GLN A 171 11.84 0.11 -13.30
C GLN A 171 11.77 1.52 -12.69
N GLY A 172 12.66 1.80 -11.75
CA GLY A 172 12.70 3.08 -11.02
C GLY A 172 11.64 3.25 -9.93
N LEU A 173 10.73 2.27 -9.74
CA LEU A 173 9.61 2.41 -8.81
C LEU A 173 9.91 1.85 -7.41
N ARG A 174 9.14 2.32 -6.44
CA ARG A 174 9.03 1.71 -5.10
C ARG A 174 7.66 1.06 -4.93
N VAL A 175 7.67 -0.24 -4.63
CA VAL A 175 6.46 -1.02 -4.33
C VAL A 175 6.42 -1.33 -2.84
N ALA A 176 5.39 -0.88 -2.13
CA ALA A 176 5.27 -1.08 -0.69
C ALA A 176 4.01 -1.89 -0.35
N PHE A 177 4.22 -3.07 0.23
CA PHE A 177 3.21 -3.88 0.88
C PHE A 177 3.10 -3.48 2.35
N VAL A 178 1.90 -3.14 2.82
CA VAL A 178 1.69 -2.66 4.19
C VAL A 178 0.53 -3.43 4.83
N GLY A 179 0.79 -4.16 5.90
CA GLY A 179 -0.29 -4.89 6.56
C GLY A 179 0.14 -6.02 7.47
N ASP A 180 -0.67 -7.07 7.49
CA ASP A 180 -0.44 -8.25 8.32
C ASP A 180 0.43 -9.31 7.60
N SER A 181 0.47 -10.52 8.15
CA SER A 181 1.25 -11.61 7.58
C SER A 181 0.86 -11.97 6.15
N MET A 182 -0.37 -11.70 5.72
CA MET A 182 -0.80 -12.01 4.36
C MET A 182 -0.17 -11.04 3.34
N ALA A 183 -0.03 -9.75 3.65
CA ALA A 183 0.77 -8.83 2.82
C ALA A 183 2.21 -9.32 2.64
N ARG A 184 2.83 -9.84 3.72
CA ARG A 184 4.17 -10.42 3.63
C ARG A 184 4.24 -11.62 2.68
N THR A 185 3.27 -12.53 2.74
CA THR A 185 3.25 -13.67 1.81
C THR A 185 3.12 -13.25 0.34
N GLN A 186 2.36 -12.18 0.06
CA GLN A 186 2.22 -11.65 -1.29
C GLN A 186 3.50 -10.96 -1.76
N TRP A 187 4.16 -10.24 -0.86
CA TRP A 187 5.49 -9.67 -1.09
C TRP A 187 6.53 -10.75 -1.45
N GLU A 188 6.62 -11.83 -0.66
CA GLU A 188 7.53 -12.97 -0.95
C GLU A 188 7.22 -13.58 -2.33
N SER A 189 5.94 -13.83 -2.61
CA SER A 189 5.51 -14.44 -3.87
C SER A 189 5.81 -13.57 -5.09
N LEU A 190 5.64 -12.24 -4.98
CA LEU A 190 5.93 -11.31 -6.08
C LEU A 190 7.41 -11.27 -6.41
N ILE A 191 8.26 -11.22 -5.39
CA ILE A 191 9.71 -11.28 -5.60
C ILE A 191 10.09 -12.55 -6.35
N CYS A 192 9.60 -13.72 -5.92
CA CYS A 192 9.92 -15.00 -6.55
C CYS A 192 9.43 -15.13 -7.99
N LEU A 193 8.25 -14.57 -8.30
CA LEU A 193 7.71 -14.50 -9.65
C LEU A 193 8.61 -13.65 -10.57
N LEU A 194 9.01 -12.47 -10.11
CA LEU A 194 9.82 -11.54 -10.89
C LEU A 194 11.25 -12.04 -11.06
N MET A 195 11.81 -12.70 -10.04
CA MET A 195 13.13 -13.30 -10.11
C MET A 195 13.26 -14.27 -11.29
N GLN A 196 12.19 -14.91 -11.77
CA GLN A 196 12.26 -15.79 -12.95
C GLN A 196 12.74 -15.07 -14.21
N GLY A 197 12.47 -13.76 -14.35
CA GLY A 197 12.90 -12.94 -15.49
C GLY A 197 14.24 -12.23 -15.31
N VAL A 198 14.92 -12.40 -14.19
CA VAL A 198 16.21 -11.76 -13.91
C VAL A 198 17.34 -12.68 -14.35
N ALA A 199 18.26 -12.20 -15.19
CA ALA A 199 19.41 -12.98 -15.66
C ALA A 199 20.42 -13.21 -14.52
N ASP A 200 20.92 -12.12 -13.94
CA ASP A 200 21.80 -12.18 -12.78
C ASP A 200 21.00 -12.21 -11.47
N LYS A 201 20.87 -13.40 -10.85
CA LYS A 201 20.13 -13.53 -9.60
C LYS A 201 20.79 -12.81 -8.43
N GLN A 202 22.09 -12.51 -8.49
CA GLN A 202 22.81 -11.79 -7.43
C GLN A 202 22.41 -10.30 -7.39
N SER A 203 21.85 -9.78 -8.49
CA SER A 203 21.24 -8.44 -8.54
C SER A 203 19.97 -8.30 -7.68
N VAL A 204 19.45 -9.40 -7.12
CA VAL A 204 18.27 -9.41 -6.24
C VAL A 204 18.67 -9.74 -4.82
N TYR A 205 18.58 -8.77 -3.92
CA TYR A 205 19.04 -8.91 -2.53
C TYR A 205 18.21 -8.11 -1.53
N GLU A 206 18.21 -8.53 -0.27
CA GLU A 206 17.59 -7.77 0.82
C GLU A 206 18.48 -6.58 1.20
N ILE A 207 17.90 -5.38 1.27
CA ILE A 207 18.61 -4.10 1.34
C ILE A 207 19.47 -3.96 2.61
N ASN A 208 19.09 -4.60 3.70
CA ASN A 208 19.79 -4.55 4.97
C ASN A 208 20.66 -5.80 5.23
N GLY A 209 20.74 -6.73 4.28
CA GLY A 209 21.42 -8.02 4.47
C GLY A 209 20.77 -8.91 5.54
N ASN A 210 19.52 -8.63 5.93
CA ASN A 210 18.84 -9.37 6.98
C ASN A 210 18.46 -10.77 6.50
N LYS A 211 18.70 -11.78 7.34
CA LYS A 211 18.04 -13.08 7.16
C LYS A 211 16.54 -12.89 7.40
N ILE A 212 15.73 -13.14 6.39
CA ILE A 212 14.27 -12.94 6.45
C ILE A 212 13.66 -13.81 7.56
N THR A 213 13.05 -13.16 8.55
CA THR A 213 12.35 -13.84 9.66
C THR A 213 11.00 -13.18 9.97
N LYS A 214 10.12 -13.93 10.64
CA LYS A 214 8.75 -13.50 10.98
C LYS A 214 8.62 -12.22 11.80
N ARG A 215 9.69 -11.84 12.52
CA ARG A 215 9.65 -10.75 13.51
C ARG A 215 10.11 -9.41 12.96
N ILE A 216 10.69 -9.39 11.75
CA ILE A 216 11.25 -8.17 11.19
C ILE A 216 10.10 -7.23 10.79
N PRO A 217 10.07 -5.99 11.30
CA PRO A 217 8.99 -5.04 11.03
C PRO A 217 9.07 -4.42 9.63
N PHE A 218 10.25 -4.42 9.01
CA PHE A 218 10.49 -3.91 7.66
C PHE A 218 11.43 -4.83 6.88
N LEU A 219 11.01 -5.25 5.69
CA LEU A 219 11.84 -6.01 4.75
C LEU A 219 11.85 -5.28 3.41
N GLY A 220 13.03 -5.06 2.83
CA GLY A 220 13.14 -4.44 1.51
C GLY A 220 14.00 -5.29 0.60
N VAL A 221 13.51 -5.62 -0.59
CA VAL A 221 14.29 -6.33 -1.60
C VAL A 221 14.51 -5.42 -2.80
N ARG A 222 15.77 -5.34 -3.21
CA ARG A 222 16.25 -4.54 -4.33
C ARG A 222 16.40 -5.44 -5.55
N PHE A 223 15.90 -4.98 -6.70
CA PHE A 223 16.22 -5.54 -8.02
C PHE A 223 17.16 -4.56 -8.71
N SER A 224 18.47 -4.69 -8.47
CA SER A 224 19.44 -3.64 -8.84
C SER A 224 19.55 -3.46 -10.35
N SER A 225 19.51 -4.54 -11.14
CA SER A 225 19.54 -4.47 -12.62
C SER A 225 18.35 -3.72 -13.24
N PHE A 226 17.24 -3.58 -12.51
CA PHE A 226 16.04 -2.86 -12.94
C PHE A 226 15.77 -1.60 -12.12
N ASN A 227 16.68 -1.25 -11.20
CA ASN A 227 16.57 -0.06 -10.36
C ASN A 227 15.21 0.11 -9.64
N PHE A 228 14.62 -0.93 -9.04
CA PHE A 228 13.41 -0.80 -8.23
C PHE A 228 13.48 -1.55 -6.89
N THR A 229 12.56 -1.26 -5.97
CA THR A 229 12.44 -1.97 -4.67
C THR A 229 11.04 -2.55 -4.47
N ILE A 230 10.98 -3.68 -3.78
CA ILE A 230 9.75 -4.25 -3.23
C ILE A 230 9.92 -4.36 -1.72
N GLU A 231 9.06 -3.66 -1.00
CA GLU A 231 9.14 -3.41 0.42
C GLU A 231 7.92 -3.99 1.14
N TYR A 232 8.13 -4.49 2.36
CA TYR A 232 7.08 -4.92 3.26
C TYR A 232 7.20 -4.18 4.59
N TYR A 233 6.10 -3.57 5.01
CA TYR A 233 5.94 -2.90 6.28
C TYR A 233 4.88 -3.62 7.12
N ARG A 234 5.31 -4.12 8.28
CA ARG A 234 4.41 -4.78 9.22
C ARG A 234 3.53 -3.75 9.93
N SER A 235 2.27 -3.68 9.52
CA SER A 235 1.24 -2.87 10.18
C SER A 235 -0.10 -3.63 10.20
N PRO A 236 -0.25 -4.65 11.07
CA PRO A 236 -1.35 -5.62 10.95
C PRO A 236 -2.75 -5.00 11.11
N PHE A 237 -2.83 -3.90 11.86
CA PHE A 237 -4.07 -3.16 12.12
C PHE A 237 -4.15 -1.84 11.35
N LEU A 238 -3.10 -1.43 10.62
CA LEU A 238 -2.94 -0.14 9.92
C LEU A 238 -2.98 1.13 10.80
N VAL A 239 -3.46 1.00 12.04
CA VAL A 239 -3.56 2.07 13.03
C VAL A 239 -2.53 1.94 14.14
N GLN A 240 -2.34 3.01 14.91
CA GLN A 240 -1.34 3.05 15.96
C GLN A 240 -1.64 2.07 17.08
N HIS A 241 -0.69 1.19 17.35
CA HIS A 241 -0.61 0.45 18.60
C HIS A 241 0.19 1.28 19.62
N GLY A 242 -0.29 1.38 20.86
CA GLY A 242 0.41 2.14 21.89
C GLY A 242 -0.03 1.83 23.31
N SER A 243 0.59 2.52 24.25
CA SER A 243 0.26 2.43 25.67
C SER A 243 -1.19 2.83 25.93
N PRO A 244 -1.84 2.24 26.94
CA PRO A 244 -3.20 2.61 27.31
C PRO A 244 -3.26 4.00 27.97
N PRO A 245 -4.45 4.63 28.04
CA PRO A 245 -4.64 5.84 28.83
C PRO A 245 -4.26 5.63 30.31
N LYS A 246 -3.80 6.69 31.00
CA LYS A 246 -3.28 6.62 32.38
C LYS A 246 -4.21 5.90 33.37
N ASN A 247 -5.53 6.07 33.22
CA ASN A 247 -6.55 5.52 34.12
C ASN A 247 -7.20 4.24 33.57
N ALA A 248 -6.54 3.53 32.66
CA ALA A 248 -7.09 2.30 32.11
C ALA A 248 -7.11 1.17 33.17
N PRO A 249 -8.12 0.28 33.14
CA PRO A 249 -8.16 -0.88 34.03
C PRO A 249 -6.91 -1.77 33.86
N LYS A 250 -6.45 -2.42 34.95
CA LYS A 250 -5.22 -3.26 34.95
C LYS A 250 -5.17 -4.33 33.84
N ARG A 251 -6.32 -4.85 33.41
CA ARG A 251 -6.43 -5.83 32.31
C ARG A 251 -6.09 -5.27 30.92
N VAL A 252 -5.93 -3.96 30.79
CA VAL A 252 -5.63 -3.25 29.54
C VAL A 252 -4.14 -2.97 29.50
N HIS A 253 -3.40 -3.79 28.77
CA HIS A 253 -1.95 -3.67 28.63
C HIS A 253 -1.56 -2.74 27.47
N SER A 254 -2.40 -2.64 26.45
CA SER A 254 -2.18 -1.76 25.29
C SER A 254 -3.48 -1.35 24.61
N THR A 255 -3.39 -0.39 23.70
CA THR A 255 -4.51 0.05 22.88
C THR A 255 -4.15 0.17 21.40
N LEU A 256 -5.14 -0.09 20.56
CA LEU A 256 -5.18 0.33 19.16
C LEU A 256 -5.97 1.65 19.07
N LYS A 257 -5.30 2.72 18.67
CA LYS A 257 -5.91 4.05 18.47
C LYS A 257 -6.55 4.09 17.09
N LEU A 258 -7.84 3.76 17.03
CA LEU A 258 -8.57 3.51 15.78
C LEU A 258 -8.69 4.76 14.89
N ASP A 259 -8.45 5.94 15.43
CA ASP A 259 -8.49 7.25 14.77
C ASP A 259 -7.10 7.78 14.35
N LYS A 260 -6.04 6.98 14.50
CA LYS A 260 -4.68 7.39 14.12
C LYS A 260 -4.00 6.33 13.27
N ILE A 261 -3.53 6.73 12.08
CA ILE A 261 -2.72 5.87 11.20
C ILE A 261 -1.39 5.50 11.88
N ASP A 262 -0.89 4.30 11.61
CA ASP A 262 0.39 3.80 12.11
C ASP A 262 1.51 4.86 12.03
N TYR A 263 2.33 4.95 13.09
CA TYR A 263 3.45 5.89 13.17
C TYR A 263 4.45 5.73 12.01
N ALA A 264 4.56 4.52 11.46
CA ALA A 264 5.45 4.23 10.34
C ALA A 264 4.94 4.75 8.98
N ASN A 265 3.77 5.40 8.91
CA ASN A 265 3.16 5.86 7.65
C ASN A 265 4.09 6.67 6.74
N LYS A 266 4.96 7.50 7.32
CA LYS A 266 5.93 8.32 6.58
C LYS A 266 6.94 7.48 5.78
N ARG A 267 7.14 6.20 6.13
CA ARG A 267 8.11 5.31 5.46
C ARG A 267 7.61 4.79 4.11
N TRP A 268 6.29 4.66 3.95
CA TRP A 268 5.67 4.15 2.73
C TRP A 268 4.84 5.21 1.99
N LEU A 269 4.61 6.38 2.59
CA LEU A 269 3.80 7.46 2.03
C LEU A 269 4.16 7.82 0.58
N ASP A 270 5.45 7.76 0.26
CA ASP A 270 6.02 8.17 -1.02
C ASP A 270 6.31 6.98 -1.97
N ALA A 271 5.84 5.77 -1.69
CA ALA A 271 5.92 4.66 -2.64
C ALA A 271 5.06 4.95 -3.89
N ASP A 272 5.47 4.42 -5.05
CA ASP A 272 4.71 4.57 -6.30
C ASP A 272 3.54 3.58 -6.37
N LEU A 273 3.68 2.43 -5.73
CA LEU A 273 2.63 1.43 -5.58
C LEU A 273 2.47 1.06 -4.10
N LEU A 274 1.29 1.32 -3.55
CA LEU A 274 0.91 0.96 -2.19
C LEU A 274 -0.10 -0.19 -2.21
N ILE A 275 0.23 -1.30 -1.56
CA ILE A 275 -0.64 -2.47 -1.44
C ILE A 275 -0.90 -2.74 0.04
N PHE A 276 -2.08 -2.34 0.51
CA PHE A 276 -2.50 -2.52 1.89
C PHE A 276 -3.24 -3.84 2.08
N ASN A 277 -3.17 -4.41 3.28
CA ASN A 277 -4.14 -5.41 3.75
C ASN A 277 -4.34 -5.30 5.26
N SER A 278 -5.48 -5.75 5.75
CA SER A 278 -5.71 -5.91 7.19
C SER A 278 -6.92 -6.81 7.43
N GLY A 279 -6.77 -7.82 8.28
CA GLY A 279 -7.89 -8.70 8.60
C GLY A 279 -7.57 -9.76 9.64
N HIS A 280 -6.49 -10.52 9.45
CA HIS A 280 -6.21 -11.74 10.22
C HIS A 280 -5.92 -11.48 11.70
N TRP A 281 -5.56 -10.25 12.05
CA TRP A 281 -5.28 -9.84 13.42
C TRP A 281 -6.51 -9.32 14.16
N TRP A 282 -7.63 -9.11 13.47
CA TRP A 282 -8.89 -8.65 14.06
C TRP A 282 -9.67 -9.82 14.66
N THR A 283 -9.09 -10.43 15.69
CA THR A 283 -9.68 -11.55 16.43
C THR A 283 -9.52 -11.36 17.93
N PRO A 284 -10.37 -11.96 18.78
CA PRO A 284 -10.22 -11.86 20.23
C PRO A 284 -8.86 -12.35 20.72
N THR A 285 -8.28 -13.36 20.07
CA THR A 285 -6.97 -13.93 20.42
C THR A 285 -5.81 -12.97 20.18
N LYS A 286 -5.92 -12.08 19.19
CA LYS A 286 -4.88 -11.09 18.85
C LYS A 286 -5.13 -9.71 19.46
N THR A 287 -6.30 -9.51 20.07
CA THR A 287 -6.72 -8.25 20.71
C THR A 287 -6.99 -8.46 22.19
N PHE A 288 -8.24 -8.75 22.58
CA PHE A 288 -8.65 -8.75 23.97
C PHE A 288 -7.92 -9.76 24.85
N ARG A 289 -7.63 -10.97 24.34
CA ARG A 289 -6.92 -12.01 25.10
C ARG A 289 -5.46 -11.67 25.39
N THR A 290 -4.86 -10.73 24.66
CA THR A 290 -3.52 -10.20 24.94
C THR A 290 -3.54 -8.93 25.79
N GLY A 291 -4.73 -8.50 26.25
CA GLY A 291 -4.90 -7.24 26.97
C GLY A 291 -4.89 -6.01 26.05
N CYS A 292 -5.02 -6.18 24.74
CA CYS A 292 -5.06 -5.09 23.76
C CYS A 292 -6.52 -4.69 23.47
N TYR A 293 -6.86 -3.44 23.78
CA TYR A 293 -8.20 -2.87 23.60
C TYR A 293 -8.20 -1.72 22.59
N PHE A 294 -9.34 -1.08 22.40
CA PHE A 294 -9.51 -0.03 21.40
C PHE A 294 -9.65 1.34 22.05
N GLN A 295 -9.09 2.35 21.40
CA GLN A 295 -9.13 3.75 21.81
C GLN A 295 -9.54 4.63 20.63
N VAL A 296 -10.29 5.70 20.92
CA VAL A 296 -10.62 6.78 19.98
C VAL A 296 -10.46 8.09 20.72
N GLY A 297 -9.66 9.03 20.21
CA GLY A 297 -9.21 10.19 20.96
C GLY A 297 -8.51 9.74 22.25
N ASP A 298 -8.91 10.29 23.39
CA ASP A 298 -8.39 9.87 24.71
C ASP A 298 -9.31 8.87 25.43
N SER A 299 -10.39 8.43 24.77
CA SER A 299 -11.39 7.54 25.36
C SER A 299 -11.08 6.08 25.05
N LEU A 300 -10.89 5.28 26.11
CA LEU A 300 -10.89 3.82 26.02
C LEU A 300 -12.30 3.31 25.69
N LYS A 301 -12.42 2.51 24.63
CA LYS A 301 -13.70 1.98 24.14
C LYS A 301 -13.89 0.54 24.62
N LEU A 302 -14.13 0.38 25.92
CA LEU A 302 -14.47 -0.94 26.48
C LEU A 302 -15.81 -1.42 25.89
N GLY A 303 -15.86 -2.68 25.44
CA GLY A 303 -17.08 -3.29 24.92
C GLY A 303 -17.40 -3.02 23.44
N ILE A 304 -16.59 -2.21 22.75
CA ILE A 304 -16.73 -2.10 21.28
C ILE A 304 -16.45 -3.47 20.64
N LYS A 305 -17.32 -3.85 19.70
CA LYS A 305 -17.15 -5.08 18.90
C LYS A 305 -15.95 -4.95 17.96
N ILE A 306 -15.28 -6.06 17.68
CA ILE A 306 -14.08 -6.07 16.81
C ILE A 306 -14.43 -5.60 15.41
N GLU A 307 -15.61 -5.93 14.90
CA GLU A 307 -16.11 -5.53 13.58
C GLU A 307 -16.28 -4.01 13.49
N ALA A 308 -16.84 -3.39 14.54
CA ALA A 308 -17.00 -1.94 14.61
C ALA A 308 -15.63 -1.24 14.75
N ALA A 309 -14.71 -1.84 15.51
CA ALA A 309 -13.34 -1.34 15.63
C ALA A 309 -12.59 -1.43 14.30
N TYR A 310 -12.72 -2.55 13.58
CA TYR A 310 -12.17 -2.76 12.24
C TYR A 310 -12.70 -1.70 11.28
N GLN A 311 -14.02 -1.52 11.21
CA GLN A 311 -14.64 -0.52 10.35
C GLN A 311 -14.10 0.88 10.63
N LYS A 312 -13.96 1.27 11.90
CA LYS A 312 -13.40 2.56 12.27
C LYS A 312 -11.94 2.71 11.81
N ALA A 313 -11.11 1.69 12.00
CA ALA A 313 -9.71 1.72 11.57
C ALA A 313 -9.58 1.81 10.03
N ILE A 314 -10.39 1.06 9.28
CA ILE A 314 -10.40 1.14 7.82
C ILE A 314 -10.90 2.50 7.34
N SER A 315 -11.91 3.10 7.98
CA SER A 315 -12.34 4.47 7.68
C SER A 315 -11.23 5.50 7.92
N THR A 316 -10.46 5.35 9.01
CA THR A 316 -9.29 6.18 9.30
C THR A 316 -8.20 6.00 8.24
N TRP A 317 -7.91 4.77 7.82
CA TRP A 317 -6.98 4.49 6.74
C TRP A 317 -7.42 5.13 5.41
N ALA A 318 -8.70 4.98 5.03
CA ALA A 318 -9.22 5.56 3.80
C ALA A 318 -9.11 7.09 3.81
N SER A 319 -9.48 7.72 4.93
CA SER A 319 -9.35 9.18 5.10
C SER A 319 -7.88 9.63 5.00
N TRP A 320 -6.95 8.85 5.55
CA TRP A 320 -5.51 9.13 5.44
C TRP A 320 -5.02 9.01 4.00
N VAL A 321 -5.49 8.02 3.24
CA VAL A 321 -5.15 7.90 1.81
C VAL A 321 -5.61 9.15 1.05
N ASP A 322 -6.88 9.53 1.23
CA ASP A 322 -7.46 10.69 0.54
C ASP A 322 -6.76 12.01 0.88
N SER A 323 -6.28 12.16 2.12
CA SER A 323 -5.68 13.41 2.59
C SER A 323 -4.16 13.50 2.42
N MET A 324 -3.44 12.37 2.45
CA MET A 324 -1.97 12.35 2.50
C MET A 324 -1.31 11.80 1.25
N VAL A 325 -1.95 10.86 0.55
CA VAL A 325 -1.33 10.19 -0.60
C VAL A 325 -1.58 11.01 -1.86
N ASN A 326 -0.50 11.37 -2.56
CA ASN A 326 -0.63 11.99 -3.87
C ASN A 326 -0.99 10.93 -4.93
N THR A 327 -2.29 10.75 -5.18
CA THR A 327 -2.82 9.74 -6.11
C THR A 327 -2.53 10.03 -7.59
N SER A 328 -2.03 11.23 -7.94
CA SER A 328 -1.53 11.50 -9.29
C SER A 328 -0.22 10.76 -9.60
N ARG A 329 0.56 10.43 -8.57
CA ARG A 329 1.81 9.68 -8.68
C ARG A 329 1.68 8.26 -8.14
N THR A 330 1.04 8.11 -6.99
CA THR A 330 0.97 6.85 -6.26
C THR A 330 -0.33 6.11 -6.56
N ARG A 331 -0.22 4.82 -6.88
CA ARG A 331 -1.36 3.92 -7.02
C ARG A 331 -1.58 3.14 -5.73
N VAL A 332 -2.82 3.12 -5.25
CA VAL A 332 -3.19 2.49 -3.99
C VAL A 332 -4.12 1.31 -4.23
N TYR A 333 -3.81 0.18 -3.61
CA TYR A 333 -4.61 -1.03 -3.60
C TYR A 333 -4.86 -1.49 -2.17
N PHE A 334 -6.02 -2.09 -1.93
CA PHE A 334 -6.34 -2.74 -0.66
C PHE A 334 -6.77 -4.17 -0.90
N ARG A 335 -5.91 -5.12 -0.53
CA ARG A 335 -6.19 -6.55 -0.62
C ARG A 335 -7.31 -6.93 0.34
N SER A 336 -8.29 -7.67 -0.16
CA SER A 336 -9.41 -8.14 0.65
C SER A 336 -8.98 -9.24 1.61
N PHE A 337 -9.86 -9.55 2.55
CA PHE A 337 -9.67 -10.62 3.52
C PHE A 337 -9.45 -11.98 2.85
N GLU A 338 -8.39 -12.68 3.26
CA GLU A 338 -8.09 -14.03 2.82
C GLU A 338 -8.84 -15.06 3.70
N PRO A 339 -9.56 -16.03 3.12
CA PRO A 339 -10.29 -17.01 3.91
C PRO A 339 -9.36 -17.96 4.66
N THR A 340 -9.84 -18.49 5.79
CA THR A 340 -9.17 -19.56 6.54
C THR A 340 -9.96 -20.85 6.41
N HIS A 341 -9.25 -21.98 6.30
CA HIS A 341 -9.83 -23.32 6.20
C HIS A 341 -9.21 -24.17 7.31
N TRP A 342 -10.04 -24.62 8.26
CA TRP A 342 -9.63 -25.36 9.46
C TRP A 342 -10.11 -26.79 9.42
#